data_AF-A0A4S4M9R0-F1
#
_entry.id   AF-A0A4S4M9R0-F1
#
_cell.length_a   1.000
_cell.length_b   1.000
_cell.length_c   1.000
_cell.angle_alpha   90.00
_cell.angle_beta   90.00
_cell.angle_gamma   90.00
#
_symmetry.space_group_name_H-M   'P 1'
#
loop_
_entity.id
_entity.type
_entity.pdbx_description
1 polymer ?
#
loop_
_entity_poly.entity_id
_entity_poly.type
_entity_poly.pdbx_seq_one_letter_code
_entity_poly.pdbx_strand_id
1 'polypeptide(L)'
;MDLTSKSGSRRLHNWLRVRIWCLNQALNSASHGALWTKSCWRVAMDGEYYRIQDIPATDIQPLSSASDIAELPVHIRPPRPVADGKTRKNKRLRQGNNALVRAEQRRRAERVDVNVRFGVHAKFVPHDESEEQEWGRWKLSQGKVTGNTALWCEVVWELSVANFRLELLHVDRVLCPHIYTDSTQALLRSNKIISIWSSDGAVLPDWTRSLEVDLLNSSDDNQHGTALKRFADCMSIWPGGSEMTNLLAKYVWPKGSVLDRRDNQPIFMFYLRSAHPVLKRLPTIPLAAPESINDHYYLLSAPSS
;
A
#
# COMPACT_ATOMS: atom_id res chain seq x y z
N MET A 1 -0.38 -7.16 13.31
CA MET A 1 0.83 -6.58 13.93
C MET A 1 0.46 -6.38 15.39
N ASP A 2 1.32 -6.74 16.35
CA ASP A 2 1.04 -6.42 17.75
C ASP A 2 1.42 -4.95 18.00
N LEU A 3 0.41 -4.08 18.08
CA LEU A 3 0.56 -2.63 18.26
C LEU A 3 1.02 -2.24 19.67
N THR A 4 0.91 -3.16 20.63
CA THR A 4 1.40 -2.96 22.00
C THR A 4 2.88 -3.32 22.12
N SER A 5 3.40 -4.14 21.21
CA SER A 5 4.83 -4.44 21.14
C SER A 5 5.62 -3.20 20.70
N LYS A 6 6.80 -3.00 21.32
CA LYS A 6 7.74 -1.95 20.91
C LYS A 6 8.05 -2.00 19.40
N SER A 7 8.18 -3.20 18.83
CA SER A 7 8.48 -3.39 17.41
C SER A 7 7.33 -3.03 16.48
N GLY A 8 6.08 -3.29 16.89
CA GLY A 8 4.89 -2.95 16.11
C GLY A 8 4.64 -1.45 16.11
N SER A 9 4.72 -0.83 17.29
CA SER A 9 4.61 0.62 17.44
C SER A 9 5.69 1.36 16.63
N ARG A 10 6.97 0.95 16.72
CA ARG A 10 8.06 1.52 15.91
C ARG A 10 7.76 1.44 14.41
N ARG A 11 7.27 0.28 13.93
CA ARG A 11 6.95 0.09 12.51
C ARG A 11 5.81 0.97 12.03
N LEU A 12 4.76 1.11 12.84
CA LEU A 12 3.65 1.99 12.52
C LEU A 12 4.10 3.46 12.53
N HIS A 13 4.88 3.87 13.53
CA HIS A 13 5.44 5.22 13.63
C HIS A 13 6.34 5.56 12.42
N ASN A 14 7.25 4.66 12.05
CA ASN A 14 8.08 4.84 10.87
C ASN A 14 7.29 4.73 9.55
N TRP A 15 6.20 3.97 9.50
CA TRP A 15 5.29 4.00 8.35
C TRP A 15 4.75 5.41 8.10
N LEU A 16 4.26 6.09 9.14
CA LEU A 16 3.75 7.47 9.02
C LEU A 16 4.78 8.40 8.36
N ARG A 17 6.05 8.25 8.73
CA ARG A 17 7.19 9.00 8.21
C ARG A 17 7.44 8.76 6.72
N VAL A 18 7.43 7.49 6.30
CA VAL A 18 7.81 7.12 4.92
C VAL A 18 6.62 6.97 3.96
N ARG A 19 5.38 7.07 4.46
CA ARG A 19 4.16 6.72 3.69
C ARG A 19 4.04 7.51 2.39
N ILE A 20 4.24 8.83 2.43
CA ILE A 20 3.97 9.70 1.26
C ILE A 20 4.95 9.35 0.14
N TRP A 21 6.22 9.14 0.49
CA TRP A 21 7.21 8.66 -0.46
C TRP A 21 6.83 7.29 -1.02
N CYS A 22 6.45 6.33 -0.18
CA CYS A 22 6.05 4.99 -0.63
C CYS A 22 4.86 5.02 -1.59
N LEU A 23 3.82 5.80 -1.25
CA LEU A 23 2.62 5.95 -2.08
C LEU A 23 2.95 6.64 -3.42
N ASN A 24 3.80 7.67 -3.42
CA ASN A 24 4.26 8.33 -4.64
C ASN A 24 5.10 7.40 -5.53
N GLN A 25 5.92 6.53 -4.94
CA GLN A 25 6.65 5.51 -5.70
C GLN A 25 5.71 4.49 -6.33
N ALA A 26 4.63 4.11 -5.65
CA ALA A 26 3.63 3.19 -6.20
C ALA A 26 2.92 3.77 -7.44
N LEU A 27 2.70 5.09 -7.48
CA LEU A 27 2.11 5.77 -8.65
C LEU A 27 3.08 5.95 -9.82
N ASN A 28 4.32 6.34 -9.54
CA ASN A 28 5.24 6.88 -10.55
C ASN A 28 6.33 5.90 -11.00
N SER A 29 6.32 4.64 -10.55
CA SER A 29 7.39 3.70 -10.91
C SER A 29 7.32 3.32 -12.40
N ALA A 30 8.33 3.76 -13.16
CA ALA A 30 8.48 3.46 -14.60
C ALA A 30 8.80 1.98 -14.90
N SER A 31 9.18 1.22 -13.87
CA SER A 31 9.25 -0.23 -13.88
C SER A 31 8.22 -0.69 -12.85
N HIS A 32 7.38 -1.67 -13.19
CA HIS A 32 6.41 -2.27 -12.27
C HIS A 32 6.99 -2.30 -10.86
N GLY A 33 6.45 -1.45 -9.96
CA GLY A 33 7.06 -1.20 -8.66
C GLY A 33 7.44 -2.53 -8.03
N ALA A 34 8.74 -2.73 -7.77
CA ALA A 34 9.25 -4.03 -7.36
C ALA A 34 8.34 -4.60 -6.27
N LEU A 35 7.66 -5.72 -6.56
CA LEU A 35 6.75 -6.36 -5.63
C LEU A 35 7.60 -6.82 -4.44
N TRP A 36 7.60 -6.01 -3.38
CA TRP A 36 8.37 -6.32 -2.20
C TRP A 36 7.72 -7.46 -1.46
N THR A 37 8.56 -8.40 -1.05
CA THR A 37 8.16 -9.45 -0.15
C THR A 37 7.78 -8.86 1.20
N LYS A 38 7.00 -9.62 1.99
CA LYS A 38 6.67 -9.24 3.37
C LYS A 38 7.91 -8.99 4.23
N SER A 39 9.04 -9.65 3.95
CA SER A 39 10.31 -9.41 4.65
C SER A 39 10.88 -8.04 4.29
N CYS A 40 10.91 -7.67 3.00
CA CYS A 40 11.39 -6.36 2.57
C CYS A 40 10.56 -5.22 3.19
N TRP A 41 9.23 -5.33 3.18
CA TRP A 41 8.36 -4.35 3.86
C TRP A 41 8.60 -4.28 5.36
N ARG A 42 8.88 -5.41 6.02
CA ARG A 42 9.21 -5.41 7.44
C ARG A 42 10.52 -4.67 7.71
N VAL A 43 11.55 -4.88 6.88
CA VAL A 43 12.82 -4.15 6.98
C VAL A 43 12.60 -2.65 6.75
N ALA A 44 11.82 -2.30 5.73
CA ALA A 44 11.47 -0.91 5.43
C ALA A 44 10.81 -0.25 6.65
N MET A 45 9.75 -0.86 7.17
CA MET A 45 9.04 -0.31 8.33
C MET A 45 9.87 -0.33 9.61
N ASP A 46 10.86 -1.21 9.75
CA ASP A 46 11.77 -1.21 10.91
C ASP A 46 12.57 0.11 10.99
N GLY A 47 12.80 0.79 9.87
CA GLY A 47 13.34 2.16 9.85
C GLY A 47 14.80 2.27 10.23
N GLU A 48 15.52 1.16 10.32
CA GLU A 48 16.92 1.15 10.78
C GLU A 48 17.84 1.82 9.75
N TYR A 49 17.69 1.52 8.46
CA TYR A 49 18.42 2.14 7.34
C TYR A 49 19.94 2.34 7.57
N TYR A 50 20.56 1.50 8.40
CA TYR A 50 22.00 1.53 8.65
C TYR A 50 22.75 0.65 7.67
N ARG A 51 24.03 0.95 7.50
CA ARG A 51 24.96 0.08 6.78
C ARG A 51 25.09 -1.26 7.49
N ILE A 52 24.97 -2.36 6.74
CA ILE A 52 25.35 -3.69 7.22
C ILE A 52 26.83 -3.86 6.90
N GLN A 53 27.64 -4.02 7.93
CA GLN A 53 29.07 -4.29 7.79
C GLN A 53 29.32 -5.75 7.42
N ASP A 54 30.41 -5.99 6.70
CA ASP A 54 31.03 -7.30 6.51
C ASP A 54 30.10 -8.39 5.95
N ILE A 55 29.49 -8.15 4.78
CA ILE A 55 28.86 -9.23 4.01
C ILE A 55 29.99 -10.08 3.40
N PRO A 56 30.12 -11.36 3.79
CA PRO A 56 31.15 -12.23 3.22
C PRO A 56 31.01 -12.30 1.69
N ALA A 57 32.13 -12.27 0.97
CA ALA A 57 32.12 -12.39 -0.50
C ALA A 57 31.50 -13.72 -0.99
N THR A 58 31.49 -14.75 -0.13
CA THR A 58 30.86 -16.05 -0.38
C THR A 58 29.34 -16.07 -0.23
N ASP A 59 28.76 -15.00 0.34
CA ASP A 59 27.31 -14.88 0.53
C ASP A 59 26.64 -14.34 -0.73
N ILE A 60 25.30 -14.46 -0.76
CA ILE A 60 24.47 -13.77 -1.75
C ILE A 60 24.70 -12.27 -1.58
N GLN A 61 25.13 -11.61 -2.66
CA GLN A 61 25.41 -10.18 -2.66
C GLN A 61 24.13 -9.36 -2.88
N PRO A 62 24.03 -8.16 -2.29
CA PRO A 62 22.97 -7.21 -2.60
C PRO A 62 23.03 -6.75 -4.06
N LEU A 63 21.90 -6.26 -4.57
CA LEU A 63 21.80 -5.66 -5.90
C LEU A 63 22.31 -4.21 -5.91
N SER A 64 22.26 -3.52 -4.77
CA SER A 64 22.79 -2.17 -4.62
C SER A 64 24.30 -2.09 -4.81
N SER A 65 24.77 -0.98 -5.37
CA SER A 65 26.19 -0.76 -5.64
C SER A 65 27.00 -0.59 -4.34
N ALA A 66 28.29 -0.92 -4.38
CA ALA A 66 29.17 -0.73 -3.22
C ALA A 66 29.29 0.75 -2.80
N SER A 67 29.19 1.68 -3.76
CA SER A 67 29.15 3.13 -3.49
C SER A 67 27.88 3.52 -2.73
N ASP A 68 26.71 3.05 -3.16
CA ASP A 68 25.46 3.35 -2.45
C ASP A 68 25.47 2.77 -1.03
N ILE A 69 25.97 1.55 -0.87
CA ILE A 69 26.07 0.90 0.45
C ILE A 69 27.01 1.69 1.38
N ALA A 70 28.05 2.32 0.83
CA ALA A 70 28.99 3.12 1.61
C ALA A 70 28.40 4.45 2.10
N GLU A 71 27.38 4.99 1.41
CA GLU A 71 26.67 6.21 1.83
C GLU A 71 25.76 6.00 3.05
N LEU A 72 25.41 4.74 3.37
CA LEU A 72 24.57 4.45 4.53
C LEU A 72 25.29 4.77 5.85
N PRO A 73 24.57 5.30 6.86
CA PRO A 73 25.15 5.59 8.16
C PRO A 73 25.62 4.31 8.84
N VAL A 74 26.78 4.38 9.49
CA VAL A 74 27.31 3.28 10.29
C VAL A 74 26.55 3.22 11.62
N HIS A 75 26.13 2.02 12.02
CA HIS A 75 25.48 1.83 13.31
C HIS A 75 26.49 2.08 14.46
N ILE A 76 26.23 3.08 15.30
CA ILE A 76 27.16 3.48 16.39
C ILE A 76 27.25 2.42 17.51
N ARG A 77 26.21 1.59 17.69
CA ARG A 77 26.31 0.44 18.60
C ARG A 77 27.05 -0.69 17.90
N PRO A 78 28.09 -1.27 18.52
CA PRO A 78 28.81 -2.41 17.95
C PRO A 78 27.82 -3.55 17.67
N PRO A 79 28.10 -4.39 16.66
CA PRO A 79 27.36 -5.64 16.52
C PRO A 79 27.38 -6.32 17.89
N ARG A 80 26.21 -6.76 18.39
CA ARG A 80 26.22 -7.66 19.55
C ARG A 80 27.22 -8.76 19.19
N PRO A 81 28.28 -9.00 20.00
CA PRO A 81 29.18 -10.09 19.71
C PRO A 81 28.32 -11.32 19.57
N VAL A 82 28.29 -11.87 18.35
CA VAL A 82 27.77 -13.22 18.13
C VAL A 82 28.60 -14.03 19.10
N ALA A 83 27.97 -14.59 20.13
CA ALA A 83 28.71 -15.37 21.11
C ALA A 83 29.42 -16.48 20.34
N ASP A 84 30.73 -16.30 20.13
CA ASP A 84 31.59 -17.32 19.58
C ASP A 84 31.46 -18.52 20.51
N GLY A 85 30.94 -19.61 19.96
CA GLY A 85 30.90 -20.89 20.66
C GLY A 85 29.64 -21.14 21.48
N LYS A 86 28.59 -21.65 20.82
CA LYS A 86 28.18 -23.04 21.08
C LYS A 86 27.87 -23.70 19.74
N THR A 87 28.90 -24.31 19.17
CA THR A 87 28.77 -25.36 18.15
C THR A 87 27.84 -26.43 18.70
N ARG A 88 26.53 -26.30 18.45
CA ARG A 88 25.58 -27.40 18.66
C ARG A 88 26.00 -28.49 17.70
N LYS A 89 26.79 -29.45 18.20
CA LYS A 89 27.16 -30.70 17.53
C LYS A 89 25.91 -31.54 17.28
N ASN A 90 25.04 -31.11 16.38
CA ASN A 90 23.98 -31.95 15.82
C ASN A 90 24.43 -32.43 14.44
N LYS A 91 25.20 -33.52 14.45
CA LYS A 91 25.80 -34.19 13.29
C LYS A 91 24.76 -34.88 12.37
N ARG A 92 23.48 -34.47 12.39
CA ARG A 92 22.36 -35.08 11.64
C ARG A 92 21.55 -34.15 10.73
N LEU A 93 21.93 -32.86 10.57
CA LEU A 93 21.28 -31.96 9.60
C LEU A 93 22.28 -31.52 8.52
N ARG A 94 22.44 -32.30 7.43
CA ARG A 94 23.31 -31.89 6.31
C ARG A 94 22.61 -31.55 5.01
N GLN A 95 21.31 -31.80 4.86
CA GLN A 95 20.53 -31.33 3.70
C GLN A 95 19.62 -30.12 3.99
N GLY A 96 19.18 -29.92 5.24
CA GLY A 96 18.34 -28.76 5.62
C GLY A 96 19.11 -27.47 5.95
N ASN A 97 20.39 -27.56 6.31
CA ASN A 97 21.18 -26.40 6.76
C ASN A 97 21.55 -25.45 5.62
N ASN A 98 21.83 -25.95 4.42
CA ASN A 98 22.24 -25.09 3.30
C ASN A 98 21.11 -24.17 2.82
N ALA A 99 19.86 -24.65 2.86
CA ALA A 99 18.70 -23.85 2.50
C ALA A 99 18.45 -22.73 3.53
N LEU A 100 18.57 -23.02 4.82
CA LEU A 100 18.43 -22.03 5.89
C LEU A 100 19.54 -20.98 5.86
N VAL A 101 20.78 -21.41 5.62
CA VAL A 101 21.93 -20.51 5.47
C VAL A 101 21.74 -19.60 4.26
N ARG A 102 21.37 -20.15 3.09
CA ARG A 102 21.08 -19.33 1.90
C ARG A 102 19.90 -18.39 2.09
N ALA A 103 18.86 -18.81 2.80
CA ALA A 103 17.73 -17.94 3.11
C ALA A 103 18.17 -16.77 3.99
N GLU A 104 19.06 -16.99 4.96
CA GLU A 104 19.61 -15.93 5.79
C GLU A 104 20.52 -14.98 5.01
N GLN A 105 21.41 -15.51 4.17
CA GLN A 105 22.24 -14.73 3.26
C GLN A 105 21.38 -13.83 2.36
N ARG A 106 20.32 -14.40 1.77
CA ARG A 106 19.35 -13.65 0.96
C ARG A 106 18.66 -12.55 1.76
N ARG A 107 18.18 -12.86 2.98
CA ARG A 107 17.55 -11.86 3.85
C ARG A 107 18.50 -10.71 4.19
N ARG A 108 19.79 -10.99 4.38
CA ARG A 108 20.81 -9.96 4.61
C ARG A 108 21.01 -9.08 3.38
N ALA A 109 21.14 -9.67 2.19
CA ALA A 109 21.24 -8.94 0.93
C ALA A 109 20.00 -8.06 0.68
N GLU A 110 18.79 -8.63 0.81
CA GLU A 110 17.52 -7.91 0.68
C GLU A 110 17.44 -6.73 1.67
N ARG A 111 17.92 -6.92 2.91
CA ARG A 111 17.95 -5.85 3.91
C ARG A 111 18.86 -4.71 3.48
N VAL A 112 20.01 -4.98 2.87
CA VAL A 112 20.90 -3.94 2.34
C VAL A 112 20.21 -3.17 1.22
N ASP A 113 19.60 -3.87 0.27
CA ASP A 113 18.91 -3.23 -0.85
C ASP A 113 17.78 -2.30 -0.37
N VAL A 114 17.01 -2.75 0.64
CA VAL A 114 15.98 -1.92 1.28
C VAL A 114 16.60 -0.72 2.00
N ASN A 115 17.67 -0.92 2.78
CA ASN A 115 18.32 0.17 3.49
C ASN A 115 18.89 1.21 2.53
N VAL A 116 19.52 0.81 1.42
CA VAL A 116 19.98 1.72 0.37
C VAL A 116 18.81 2.48 -0.25
N ARG A 117 17.72 1.77 -0.58
CA ARG A 117 16.56 2.41 -1.21
C ARG A 117 15.93 3.49 -0.34
N PHE A 118 15.78 3.28 0.97
CA PHE A 118 15.26 4.31 1.87
C PHE A 118 16.31 5.32 2.33
N GLY A 119 17.49 4.84 2.74
CA GLY A 119 18.55 5.66 3.32
C GLY A 119 19.28 6.53 2.32
N VAL A 120 19.53 6.02 1.13
CA VAL A 120 20.34 6.70 0.10
C VAL A 120 19.47 7.33 -0.97
N HIS A 121 18.56 6.58 -1.58
CA HIS A 121 17.77 7.10 -2.69
C HIS A 121 16.60 7.98 -2.20
N ALA A 122 15.94 7.58 -1.12
CA ALA A 122 14.87 8.36 -0.51
C ALA A 122 15.35 9.33 0.58
N LYS A 123 16.64 9.28 0.96
CA LYS A 123 17.29 10.16 1.95
C LYS A 123 16.64 10.12 3.34
N PHE A 124 15.98 9.02 3.73
CA PHE A 124 15.50 8.83 5.09
C PHE A 124 16.65 8.46 6.02
N VAL A 125 16.90 9.28 7.04
CA VAL A 125 17.81 8.89 8.14
C VAL A 125 17.21 7.72 8.95
N PRO A 126 18.02 6.96 9.70
CA PRO A 126 17.50 5.97 10.65
C PRO A 126 16.43 6.54 11.57
N HIS A 127 15.45 5.70 11.91
CA HIS A 127 14.28 6.09 12.69
C HIS A 127 14.66 6.53 14.10
N ASP A 128 14.19 7.71 14.48
CA ASP A 128 14.31 8.25 15.84
C ASP A 128 12.94 8.20 16.54
N GLU A 129 12.92 7.54 17.71
CA GLU A 129 11.71 7.37 18.54
C GLU A 129 11.25 8.71 19.15
N SER A 130 12.11 9.73 19.19
CA SER A 130 11.84 11.06 19.75
C SER A 130 11.19 12.03 18.76
N GLU A 131 11.24 11.74 17.46
CA GLU A 131 10.56 12.55 16.45
C GLU A 131 9.04 12.39 16.54
N GLU A 132 8.30 13.44 16.15
CA GLU A 132 6.87 13.36 15.91
C GLU A 132 6.59 13.19 14.42
N GLN A 133 5.64 12.32 14.08
CA GLN A 133 5.22 12.08 12.72
C GLN A 133 3.79 12.57 12.50
N GLU A 134 3.55 13.16 11.33
CA GLU A 134 2.25 13.73 10.99
C GLU A 134 1.30 12.67 10.44
N TRP A 135 0.04 12.67 10.88
CA TRP A 135 -1.05 11.91 10.30
C TRP A 135 -2.30 12.76 10.29
N GLY A 136 -2.72 13.24 9.12
CA GLY A 136 -3.73 14.29 9.02
C GLY A 136 -3.31 15.52 9.83
N ARG A 137 -4.14 15.90 10.81
CA ARG A 137 -3.84 17.02 11.72
C ARG A 137 -3.05 16.61 12.96
N TRP A 138 -2.85 15.32 13.19
CA TRP A 138 -2.18 14.83 14.38
C TRP A 138 -0.66 14.87 14.22
N LYS A 139 0.02 15.27 15.29
CA LYS A 139 1.46 15.04 15.50
C LYS A 139 1.63 13.95 16.54
N LEU A 140 2.17 12.82 16.09
CA LEU A 140 2.21 11.58 16.84
C LEU A 140 3.66 11.22 17.15
N SER A 141 4.02 11.24 18.42
CA SER A 141 5.23 10.56 18.90
C SER A 141 5.00 9.05 18.98
N GLN A 142 6.07 8.26 19.08
CA GLN A 142 5.97 6.81 19.20
C GLN A 142 5.12 6.36 20.41
N GLY A 143 5.14 7.12 21.51
CA GLY A 143 4.28 6.88 22.67
C GLY A 143 2.80 6.92 22.32
N LYS A 144 2.37 7.92 21.53
CA LYS A 144 0.97 8.10 21.07
C LYS A 144 0.56 7.09 20.00
N VAL A 145 1.51 6.48 19.29
CA VAL A 145 1.26 5.41 18.32
C VAL A 145 1.04 4.06 19.02
N THR A 146 1.68 3.85 20.18
CA THR A 146 1.65 2.57 20.89
C THR A 146 0.23 2.22 21.33
N GLY A 147 -0.29 1.08 20.87
CA GLY A 147 -1.66 0.64 21.17
C GLY A 147 -2.78 1.45 20.47
N ASN A 148 -2.45 2.43 19.62
CA ASN A 148 -3.44 3.24 18.94
C ASN A 148 -4.13 2.46 17.80
N THR A 149 -5.26 1.84 18.15
CA THR A 149 -6.02 0.99 17.23
C THR A 149 -6.76 1.82 16.17
N ALA A 150 -7.21 3.03 16.50
CA ALA A 150 -7.87 3.93 15.55
C ALA A 150 -6.93 4.30 14.39
N LEU A 151 -5.72 4.78 14.71
CA LEU A 151 -4.68 5.06 13.72
C LEU A 151 -4.36 3.84 12.85
N TRP A 152 -4.26 2.66 13.45
CA TRP A 152 -4.02 1.43 12.69
C TRP A 152 -5.14 1.14 11.69
N CYS A 153 -6.40 1.29 12.11
CA CYS A 153 -7.55 1.14 11.23
C CYS A 153 -7.52 2.17 10.08
N GLU A 154 -7.18 3.43 10.36
CA GLU A 154 -7.04 4.49 9.36
C GLU A 154 -5.93 4.16 8.33
N VAL A 155 -4.77 3.68 8.79
CA VAL A 155 -3.67 3.26 7.90
C VAL A 155 -4.07 2.06 7.05
N VAL A 156 -4.71 1.04 7.64
CA VAL A 156 -5.17 -0.14 6.89
C VAL A 156 -6.22 0.24 5.86
N TRP A 157 -7.12 1.15 6.21
CA TRP A 157 -8.10 1.71 5.29
C TRP A 157 -7.43 2.44 4.11
N GLU A 158 -6.52 3.40 4.37
CA GLU A 158 -5.78 4.14 3.34
C GLU A 158 -5.11 3.19 2.35
N LEU A 159 -4.41 2.17 2.88
CA LEU A 159 -3.74 1.15 2.08
C LEU A 159 -4.72 0.29 1.28
N SER A 160 -5.87 -0.08 1.84
CA SER A 160 -6.89 -0.85 1.13
C SER A 160 -7.44 -0.08 -0.07
N VAL A 161 -7.69 1.22 0.11
CA VAL A 161 -8.21 2.11 -0.92
C VAL A 161 -7.17 2.35 -2.00
N ALA A 162 -5.92 2.66 -1.63
CA ALA A 162 -4.84 2.84 -2.59
C ALA A 162 -4.59 1.56 -3.42
N ASN A 163 -4.57 0.39 -2.77
CA ASN A 163 -4.39 -0.89 -3.45
C ASN A 163 -5.54 -1.18 -4.43
N PHE A 164 -6.80 -1.01 -4.01
CA PHE A 164 -7.95 -1.21 -4.88
C PHE A 164 -7.86 -0.37 -6.16
N ARG A 165 -7.53 0.93 -6.03
CA ARG A 165 -7.44 1.85 -7.17
C ARG A 165 -6.31 1.52 -8.13
N LEU A 166 -5.13 1.21 -7.58
CA LEU A 166 -3.97 0.79 -8.37
C LEU A 166 -4.23 -0.54 -9.08
N GLU A 167 -4.84 -1.50 -8.39
CA GLU A 167 -5.23 -2.79 -8.97
C GLU A 167 -6.28 -2.60 -10.07
N LEU A 168 -7.30 -1.77 -9.86
CA LEU A 168 -8.32 -1.53 -10.87
C LEU A 168 -7.72 -0.93 -12.15
N LEU A 169 -6.85 0.08 -12.01
CA LEU A 169 -6.13 0.67 -13.15
C LEU A 169 -5.24 -0.34 -13.87
N HIS A 170 -4.56 -1.22 -13.12
CA HIS A 170 -3.74 -2.27 -13.70
C HIS A 170 -4.58 -3.30 -14.45
N VAL A 171 -5.67 -3.79 -13.84
CA VAL A 171 -6.60 -4.74 -14.45
C VAL A 171 -7.21 -4.16 -15.72
N ASP A 172 -7.63 -2.90 -15.70
CA ASP A 172 -8.19 -2.22 -16.87
C ASP A 172 -7.19 -2.19 -18.03
N ARG A 173 -5.93 -1.83 -17.75
CA ARG A 173 -4.85 -1.81 -18.75
C ARG A 173 -4.58 -3.18 -19.37
N VAL A 174 -4.64 -4.23 -18.55
CA VAL A 174 -4.41 -5.62 -19.03
C VAL A 174 -5.59 -6.12 -19.85
N LEU A 175 -6.82 -5.80 -19.46
CA LEU A 175 -8.03 -6.27 -20.15
C LEU A 175 -8.38 -5.43 -21.40
N CYS A 176 -7.99 -4.16 -21.44
CA CYS A 176 -8.26 -3.24 -22.55
C CYS A 176 -6.97 -2.57 -23.09
N PRO A 177 -5.93 -3.34 -23.48
CA PRO A 177 -4.62 -2.77 -23.83
C PRO A 177 -4.67 -1.82 -25.03
N HIS A 178 -5.59 -2.06 -25.96
CA HIS A 178 -5.80 -1.24 -27.16
C HIS A 178 -6.23 0.21 -26.86
N ILE A 179 -6.81 0.50 -25.69
CA ILE A 179 -7.17 1.86 -25.28
C ILE A 179 -5.91 2.64 -24.87
N TYR A 180 -4.91 1.94 -24.35
CA TYR A 180 -3.70 2.54 -23.78
C TYR A 180 -2.56 2.70 -24.80
N THR A 181 -2.77 2.33 -26.07
CA THR A 181 -1.81 2.58 -27.14
C THR A 181 -1.79 4.04 -27.59
N ASP A 182 -2.92 4.74 -27.44
CA ASP A 182 -3.03 6.19 -27.69
C ASP A 182 -3.01 6.96 -26.37
N SER A 183 -2.16 7.98 -26.26
CA SER A 183 -1.97 8.71 -25.01
C SER A 183 -3.20 9.53 -24.59
N THR A 184 -3.96 10.04 -25.56
CA THR A 184 -5.20 10.79 -25.28
C THR A 184 -6.30 9.86 -24.78
N GLN A 185 -6.51 8.72 -25.45
CA GLN A 185 -7.45 7.69 -24.99
C GLN A 185 -7.05 7.10 -23.63
N ALA A 186 -5.77 6.86 -23.40
CA ALA A 186 -5.23 6.40 -22.11
C ALA A 186 -5.57 7.39 -20.98
N LEU A 187 -5.40 8.69 -21.22
CA LEU A 187 -5.71 9.74 -20.26
C LEU A 187 -7.22 9.82 -19.99
N LEU A 188 -8.04 9.87 -21.04
CA LEU A 188 -9.50 9.89 -20.92
C LEU A 188 -10.02 8.67 -20.16
N ARG A 189 -9.47 7.49 -20.46
CA ARG A 189 -9.82 6.25 -19.76
C ARG A 189 -9.43 6.28 -18.29
N SER A 190 -8.23 6.77 -17.99
CA SER A 190 -7.76 6.90 -16.60
C SER A 190 -8.64 7.86 -15.81
N ASN A 191 -9.01 9.01 -16.39
CA ASN A 191 -9.92 9.97 -15.77
C ASN A 191 -11.32 9.36 -15.53
N LYS A 192 -11.84 8.58 -16.49
CA LYS A 192 -13.11 7.86 -16.34
C LYS A 192 -13.07 6.88 -15.17
N ILE A 193 -11.99 6.11 -15.03
CA ILE A 193 -11.80 5.18 -13.91
C ILE A 193 -11.68 5.94 -12.59
N ILE A 194 -10.89 7.01 -12.54
CA ILE A 194 -10.72 7.80 -11.32
C ILE A 194 -12.04 8.42 -10.85
N SER A 195 -12.89 8.83 -11.79
CA SER A 195 -14.23 9.38 -11.49
C SER A 195 -15.14 8.40 -10.72
N ILE A 196 -14.80 7.11 -10.64
CA ILE A 196 -15.51 6.14 -9.82
C ILE A 196 -15.49 6.54 -8.35
N TRP A 197 -14.33 6.96 -7.81
CA TRP A 197 -14.18 7.21 -6.38
C TRP A 197 -14.00 8.69 -6.01
N SER A 198 -13.66 9.56 -6.95
CA SER A 198 -13.49 10.99 -6.67
C SER A 198 -13.76 11.84 -7.91
N SER A 199 -14.42 12.99 -7.73
CA SER A 199 -14.53 14.02 -8.77
C SER A 199 -13.20 14.71 -9.07
N ASP A 200 -12.31 14.76 -8.09
CA ASP A 200 -11.13 15.64 -8.10
C ASP A 200 -9.90 14.97 -8.73
N GLY A 201 -10.00 13.68 -9.11
CA GLY A 201 -9.03 13.10 -10.03
C GLY A 201 -7.80 12.43 -9.39
N ALA A 202 -7.82 12.06 -8.09
CA ALA A 202 -6.67 11.43 -7.45
C ALA A 202 -6.73 9.89 -7.39
N VAL A 203 -5.62 9.23 -7.76
CA VAL A 203 -5.44 7.78 -7.57
C VAL A 203 -5.18 7.45 -6.10
N LEU A 204 -4.39 8.26 -5.39
CA LEU A 204 -4.22 8.08 -3.94
C LEU A 204 -5.40 8.71 -3.19
N PRO A 205 -5.85 8.11 -2.08
CA PRO A 205 -6.84 8.75 -1.22
C PRO A 205 -6.20 9.97 -0.55
N ASP A 206 -6.47 11.17 -1.07
CA ASP A 206 -6.03 12.42 -0.43
C ASP A 206 -7.00 12.83 0.69
N TRP A 207 -7.18 11.92 1.64
CA TRP A 207 -8.10 12.05 2.77
C TRP A 207 -7.61 13.09 3.79
N THR A 208 -6.49 13.77 3.51
CA THR A 208 -6.05 14.92 4.29
C THR A 208 -6.64 16.23 3.77
N ARG A 209 -7.09 16.25 2.50
CA ARG A 209 -7.68 17.42 1.85
C ARG A 209 -9.19 17.34 1.70
N SER A 210 -9.73 16.15 1.39
CA SER A 210 -11.16 15.95 1.19
C SER A 210 -11.63 14.60 1.72
N LEU A 211 -12.83 14.54 2.30
CA LEU A 211 -13.50 13.28 2.66
C LEU A 211 -14.14 12.60 1.45
N GLU A 212 -14.27 13.29 0.31
CA GLU A 212 -14.74 12.74 -0.97
C GLU A 212 -13.66 11.92 -1.67
N VAL A 213 -13.00 11.06 -0.90
CA VAL A 213 -11.99 10.16 -1.43
C VAL A 213 -12.61 8.87 -1.91
N ASP A 214 -13.71 8.37 -1.35
CA ASP A 214 -14.25 7.05 -1.70
C ASP A 214 -15.77 7.04 -1.89
N LEU A 215 -16.21 7.56 -3.04
CA LEU A 215 -17.64 7.57 -3.40
C LEU A 215 -18.27 6.18 -3.51
N LEU A 216 -17.48 5.11 -3.75
CA LEU A 216 -17.98 3.73 -3.78
C LEU A 216 -18.35 3.18 -2.40
N ASN A 217 -17.92 3.84 -1.33
CA ASN A 217 -18.31 3.52 0.04
C ASN A 217 -19.11 4.67 0.68
N SER A 218 -19.63 5.62 -0.11
CA SER A 218 -20.43 6.73 0.41
C SER A 218 -21.68 6.20 1.13
N SER A 219 -22.04 6.86 2.24
CA SER A 219 -23.31 6.63 2.93
C SER A 219 -24.50 7.22 2.16
N ASP A 220 -24.26 8.20 1.29
CA ASP A 220 -25.28 8.78 0.42
C ASP A 220 -25.55 7.81 -0.76
N ASP A 221 -26.78 7.31 -0.84
CA ASP A 221 -27.17 6.34 -1.87
C ASP A 221 -27.09 6.89 -3.30
N ASN A 222 -27.27 8.20 -3.49
CA ASN A 222 -27.12 8.83 -4.80
C ASN A 222 -25.66 8.89 -5.23
N GLN A 223 -24.77 9.29 -4.32
CA GLN A 223 -23.33 9.30 -4.57
C GLN A 223 -22.80 7.88 -4.81
N HIS A 224 -23.16 6.94 -3.92
CA HIS A 224 -22.81 5.53 -4.03
C HIS A 224 -23.29 4.93 -5.35
N GLY A 225 -24.56 5.09 -5.68
CA GLY A 225 -25.15 4.54 -6.90
C GLY A 225 -24.58 5.17 -8.18
N THR A 226 -24.16 6.44 -8.12
CA THR A 226 -23.47 7.11 -9.24
C THR A 226 -22.06 6.56 -9.42
N ALA A 227 -21.31 6.38 -8.33
CA ALA A 227 -19.99 5.75 -8.34
C ALA A 227 -20.06 4.29 -8.84
N LEU A 228 -21.03 3.53 -8.35
CA LEU A 228 -21.29 2.15 -8.75
C LEU A 228 -21.63 2.05 -10.24
N LYS A 229 -22.42 3.00 -10.76
CA LYS A 229 -22.71 3.10 -12.19
C LYS A 229 -21.44 3.34 -13.01
N ARG A 230 -20.60 4.31 -12.60
CA ARG A 230 -19.32 4.59 -13.26
C ARG A 230 -18.41 3.35 -13.24
N PHE A 231 -18.44 2.58 -12.15
CA PHE A 231 -17.67 1.35 -12.01
C PHE A 231 -18.13 0.27 -13.00
N ALA A 232 -19.44 -0.01 -13.05
CA ALA A 232 -20.01 -0.95 -14.02
C ALA A 232 -19.79 -0.49 -15.47
N ASP A 233 -19.92 0.81 -15.74
CA ASP A 233 -19.72 1.39 -17.07
C ASP A 233 -18.26 1.27 -17.53
N CYS A 234 -17.29 1.41 -16.63
CA CYS A 234 -15.90 1.08 -16.93
C CYS A 234 -15.76 -0.39 -17.32
N MET A 235 -16.34 -1.30 -16.54
CA MET A 235 -16.22 -2.75 -16.75
C MET A 235 -17.03 -3.28 -17.95
N SER A 236 -17.95 -2.49 -18.51
CA SER A 236 -18.80 -2.88 -19.65
C SER A 236 -18.04 -3.22 -20.94
N ILE A 237 -16.83 -2.67 -21.08
CA ILE A 237 -15.96 -2.91 -22.23
C ILE A 237 -14.92 -4.03 -21.99
N TRP A 238 -14.89 -4.59 -20.78
CA TRP A 238 -14.02 -5.72 -20.48
C TRP A 238 -14.55 -7.00 -21.15
N PRO A 239 -13.72 -8.04 -21.30
CA PRO A 239 -14.20 -9.35 -21.73
C PRO A 239 -15.38 -9.83 -20.86
N GLY A 240 -16.52 -10.17 -21.48
CA GLY A 240 -17.76 -10.53 -20.77
C GLY A 240 -18.58 -9.35 -20.23
N GLY A 241 -18.15 -8.11 -20.50
CA GLY A 241 -18.78 -6.87 -20.02
C GLY A 241 -20.22 -6.63 -20.47
N SER A 242 -20.75 -7.45 -21.38
CA SER A 242 -22.18 -7.48 -21.71
C SER A 242 -23.07 -7.68 -20.47
N GLU A 243 -22.59 -8.38 -19.44
CA GLU A 243 -23.28 -8.47 -18.15
C GLU A 243 -23.53 -7.08 -17.54
N MET A 244 -22.52 -6.19 -17.60
CA MET A 244 -22.63 -4.82 -17.10
C MET A 244 -23.47 -3.95 -18.02
N THR A 245 -23.32 -4.09 -19.35
CA THR A 245 -24.17 -3.37 -20.32
C THR A 245 -25.66 -3.70 -20.11
N ASN A 246 -25.98 -4.98 -19.92
CA ASN A 246 -27.35 -5.44 -19.68
C ASN A 246 -27.89 -4.96 -18.32
N LEU A 247 -27.04 -4.85 -17.30
CA LEU A 247 -27.40 -4.26 -16.01
C LEU A 247 -27.71 -2.77 -16.18
N LEU A 248 -26.81 -2.01 -16.80
CA LEU A 248 -26.93 -0.57 -17.00
C LEU A 248 -28.14 -0.19 -17.88
N ALA A 249 -28.50 -1.02 -18.86
CA ALA A 249 -29.66 -0.81 -19.72
C ALA A 249 -30.98 -0.71 -18.93
N LYS A 250 -31.08 -1.36 -17.77
CA LYS A 250 -32.27 -1.32 -16.90
C LYS A 250 -32.51 0.05 -16.25
N TYR A 251 -31.51 0.94 -16.29
CA TYR A 251 -31.48 2.25 -15.63
C TYR A 251 -31.50 3.42 -16.63
N VAL A 252 -31.82 3.16 -17.90
CA VAL A 252 -31.93 4.22 -18.93
C VAL A 252 -33.31 4.90 -18.87
N TRP A 253 -34.39 4.15 -18.56
CA TRP A 253 -35.74 4.69 -18.28
C TRP A 253 -36.69 3.56 -17.83
N PRO A 254 -37.69 3.76 -16.93
CA PRO A 254 -38.02 4.94 -16.13
C PRO A 254 -37.41 4.91 -14.71
N LYS A 255 -36.58 3.91 -14.37
CA LYS A 255 -36.14 3.60 -13.00
C LYS A 255 -35.06 4.53 -12.39
N GLY A 256 -34.87 5.73 -12.94
CA GLY A 256 -33.85 6.67 -12.48
C GLY A 256 -32.44 6.36 -12.98
N SER A 257 -31.55 7.33 -12.87
CA SER A 257 -30.21 7.33 -13.48
C SER A 257 -29.11 6.72 -12.60
N VAL A 258 -29.45 6.25 -11.40
CA VAL A 258 -28.56 5.86 -10.30
C VAL A 258 -28.82 4.39 -9.92
N LEU A 259 -27.75 3.63 -9.66
CA LEU A 259 -27.86 2.21 -9.25
C LEU A 259 -28.21 2.06 -7.76
N ASP A 260 -28.91 0.98 -7.40
CA ASP A 260 -29.23 0.65 -6.00
C ASP A 260 -28.06 -0.15 -5.38
N ARG A 261 -27.88 -0.11 -4.05
CA ARG A 261 -26.94 -0.97 -3.31
C ARG A 261 -27.16 -2.46 -3.59
N ARG A 262 -28.36 -2.88 -3.96
CA ARG A 262 -28.65 -4.26 -4.42
C ARG A 262 -27.84 -4.67 -5.64
N ASP A 263 -27.41 -3.72 -6.48
CA ASP A 263 -26.57 -3.99 -7.65
C ASP A 263 -25.08 -4.15 -7.28
N ASN A 264 -24.68 -3.90 -6.03
CA ASN A 264 -23.30 -4.12 -5.58
C ASN A 264 -22.87 -5.57 -5.86
N GLN A 265 -23.69 -6.54 -5.46
CA GLN A 265 -23.32 -7.95 -5.56
C GLN A 265 -22.97 -8.37 -7.01
N PRO A 266 -23.84 -8.18 -8.03
CA PRO A 266 -23.49 -8.57 -9.40
C PRO A 266 -22.28 -7.81 -9.96
N ILE A 267 -22.14 -6.51 -9.64
CA ILE A 267 -21.03 -5.67 -10.14
C ILE A 267 -19.69 -6.09 -9.53
N PHE A 268 -19.63 -6.24 -8.20
CA PHE A 268 -18.42 -6.71 -7.54
C PHE A 268 -18.10 -8.17 -7.91
N MET A 269 -19.10 -9.04 -8.09
CA MET A 269 -18.84 -10.41 -8.56
C MET A 269 -18.28 -10.44 -9.98
N PHE A 270 -18.70 -9.53 -10.87
CA PHE A 270 -18.08 -9.37 -12.17
C PHE A 270 -16.63 -8.90 -12.06
N TYR A 271 -16.37 -7.87 -11.22
CA TYR A 271 -15.02 -7.37 -10.97
C TYR A 271 -14.09 -8.47 -10.43
N LEU A 272 -14.51 -9.20 -9.39
CA LEU A 272 -13.74 -10.27 -8.77
C LEU A 272 -13.35 -11.35 -9.79
N ARG A 273 -14.31 -11.78 -10.62
CA ARG A 273 -14.08 -12.80 -11.67
C ARG A 273 -13.13 -12.31 -12.76
N SER A 274 -13.21 -11.04 -13.12
CA SER A 274 -12.40 -10.43 -14.18
C SER A 274 -10.98 -10.11 -13.72
N ALA A 275 -10.83 -9.61 -12.48
CA ALA A 275 -9.55 -9.21 -11.91
C ALA A 275 -8.70 -10.40 -11.43
N HIS A 276 -9.33 -11.47 -10.91
CA HIS A 276 -8.61 -12.61 -10.36
C HIS A 276 -7.61 -13.27 -11.35
N PRO A 277 -7.97 -13.54 -12.62
CA PRO A 277 -7.04 -14.08 -13.60
C PRO A 277 -5.86 -13.15 -13.92
N VAL A 278 -6.04 -11.84 -13.81
CA VAL A 278 -4.99 -10.83 -14.04
C VAL A 278 -4.04 -10.76 -12.84
N LEU A 279 -4.59 -10.62 -11.64
CA LEU A 279 -3.82 -10.43 -10.40
C LEU A 279 -3.26 -11.73 -9.82
N LYS A 280 -3.77 -12.89 -10.25
CA LYS A 280 -3.45 -14.24 -9.71
C LYS A 280 -3.76 -14.38 -8.20
N ARG A 281 -4.66 -13.54 -7.70
CA ARG A 281 -5.24 -13.55 -6.35
C ARG A 281 -6.57 -12.80 -6.37
N LEU A 282 -7.32 -12.86 -5.29
CA LEU A 282 -8.47 -11.97 -5.12
C LEU A 282 -7.99 -10.50 -5.09
N PRO A 283 -8.65 -9.59 -5.82
CA PRO A 283 -8.36 -8.18 -5.74
C PRO A 283 -8.68 -7.65 -4.34
N THR A 284 -8.04 -6.55 -3.99
CA THR A 284 -8.37 -5.78 -2.79
C THR A 284 -9.73 -5.11 -2.99
N ILE A 285 -10.63 -5.25 -2.02
CA ILE A 285 -11.88 -4.48 -1.95
C ILE A 285 -11.64 -3.34 -0.95
N PRO A 286 -11.97 -2.08 -1.30
CA PRO A 286 -11.72 -0.96 -0.42
C PRO A 286 -12.57 -1.10 0.85
N LEU A 287 -11.94 -0.91 2.01
CA LEU A 287 -12.64 -0.90 3.28
C LEU A 287 -13.44 0.40 3.42
N ALA A 288 -14.50 0.38 4.22
CA ALA A 288 -15.18 1.60 4.62
C ALA A 288 -14.26 2.49 5.47
N ALA A 289 -14.37 3.80 5.30
CA ALA A 289 -13.62 4.76 6.11
C ALA A 289 -13.98 4.59 7.59
N PRO A 290 -12.99 4.48 8.49
CA PRO A 290 -13.28 4.42 9.92
C PRO A 290 -13.78 5.79 10.41
N GLU A 291 -14.69 5.80 11.39
CA GLU A 291 -15.30 7.04 11.91
C GLU A 291 -14.27 8.05 12.43
N SER A 292 -13.14 7.56 12.94
CA SER A 292 -12.05 8.40 13.46
C SER A 292 -11.37 9.26 12.39
N ILE A 293 -11.56 8.98 11.08
CA ILE A 293 -11.13 9.89 10.01
C ILE A 293 -11.78 11.26 10.13
N ASN A 294 -13.02 11.34 10.63
CA ASN A 294 -13.75 12.59 10.77
C ASN A 294 -13.12 13.54 11.79
N ASP A 295 -12.36 13.02 12.77
CA ASP A 295 -11.66 13.82 13.78
C ASP A 295 -10.62 14.76 13.13
N HIS A 296 -10.09 14.37 11.98
CA HIS A 296 -9.14 15.20 11.21
C HIS A 296 -9.82 16.39 10.52
N TYR A 297 -11.14 16.46 10.49
CA TYR A 297 -11.91 17.51 9.81
C TYR A 297 -12.68 18.41 10.79
N TYR A 298 -13.35 17.81 11.77
CA TYR A 298 -14.41 18.47 12.55
C TYR A 298 -14.04 18.87 13.99
N LEU A 299 -12.81 18.62 14.46
CA LEU A 299 -12.36 19.07 15.79
C LEU A 299 -12.09 20.59 15.84
N LEU A 300 -13.15 21.38 15.78
CA LEU A 300 -13.28 22.75 16.30
C LEU A 300 -14.75 22.94 16.72
N SER A 301 -15.16 22.26 17.78
CA SER A 301 -16.43 22.53 18.48
C SER A 301 -16.35 22.07 19.93
N ALA A 302 -15.32 22.48 20.66
CA ALA A 302 -15.38 22.54 22.11
C ALA A 302 -15.11 24.01 22.49
N PRO A 303 -16.11 24.76 22.98
CA PRO A 303 -15.84 26.07 23.54
C PRO A 303 -14.98 25.86 24.78
N SER A 304 -13.84 26.55 24.81
CA SER A 304 -13.11 26.80 26.05
C SER A 304 -14.07 27.41 27.05
N SER A 305 -14.33 26.66 28.12
CA SER A 305 -15.05 27.07 29.33
C SER A 305 -14.48 28.34 29.95
#